data_AF-A0A4R9PZ07-F1
#
_entry.id   AF-A0A4R9PZ07-F1
#
_cell.length_a   1.000
_cell.length_b   1.000
_cell.length_c   1.000
_cell.angle_alpha   90.00
_cell.angle_beta   90.00
_cell.angle_gamma   90.00
#
_symmetry.space_group_name_H-M   'P 1'
#
loop_
_entity.id
_entity.type
_entity.pdbx_description
1 polymer ?
#
loop_
_entity_poly.entity_id
_entity_poly.type
_entity_poly.pdbx_seq_one_letter_code
_entity_poly.pdbx_strand_id
1 'polypeptide(L)'
;EDYELYARAVAHGARFKVIRSCGYAAIVRADSLSGRHKTLDLKRLADADLALLAIDSLPEGSKAVLRRHERHVRDKYRLRNFLDVKAERGLASAAAYAFASQSNLIPIVRGVANDKLDALFRRTGIAARQQIPPMRFLMTAT
;
A
#
# COMPACT_ATOMS: atom_id res chain seq x y z
N GLU A 1 -12.86 -0.77 -1.98
CA GLU A 1 -13.27 -1.11 -3.36
C GLU A 1 -12.31 -2.14 -3.94
N ASP A 2 -12.84 -3.09 -4.72
CA ASP A 2 -12.27 -4.33 -5.28
C ASP A 2 -11.42 -5.20 -4.34
N TYR A 3 -10.32 -4.67 -3.82
CA TYR A 3 -9.47 -5.35 -2.85
C TYR A 3 -10.28 -5.93 -1.69
N GLU A 4 -11.03 -5.07 -0.98
CA GLU A 4 -11.80 -5.49 0.19
C GLU A 4 -12.85 -6.53 -0.19
N LEU A 5 -13.53 -6.35 -1.33
CA LEU A 5 -14.55 -7.27 -1.82
C LEU A 5 -13.95 -8.66 -2.03
N TYR A 6 -12.85 -8.75 -2.78
CA TYR A 6 -12.21 -10.03 -3.07
C TYR A 6 -11.57 -10.65 -1.83
N ALA A 7 -10.88 -9.86 -1.02
CA ALA A 7 -10.26 -10.34 0.22
C ALA A 7 -11.30 -10.89 1.20
N ARG A 8 -12.44 -10.20 1.35
CA ARG A 8 -13.56 -10.66 2.18
C ARG A 8 -14.20 -11.93 1.60
N ALA A 9 -14.37 -12.01 0.28
CA ALA A 9 -14.86 -13.22 -0.35
C ALA A 9 -13.94 -14.42 -0.08
N VAL A 10 -12.62 -14.26 -0.27
CA VAL A 10 -11.63 -15.31 0.06
C VAL A 10 -11.66 -15.66 1.54
N ALA A 11 -11.78 -14.66 2.43
CA ALA A 11 -11.91 -14.87 3.88
C ALA A 11 -13.10 -15.76 4.26
N HIS A 12 -14.16 -15.74 3.45
CA HIS A 12 -15.35 -16.59 3.60
C HIS A 12 -15.32 -17.85 2.71
N GLY A 13 -14.17 -18.23 2.17
CA GLY A 13 -13.98 -19.48 1.43
C GLY A 13 -14.28 -19.41 -0.07
N ALA A 14 -14.50 -18.20 -0.63
CA ALA A 14 -14.65 -18.06 -2.08
C ALA A 14 -13.36 -18.48 -2.82
N ARG A 15 -13.53 -19.14 -3.97
CA ARG A 15 -12.44 -19.58 -4.84
C ARG A 15 -12.52 -18.82 -6.16
N PHE A 16 -11.46 -18.08 -6.50
CA PHE A 16 -11.37 -17.35 -7.75
C PHE A 16 -10.59 -18.15 -8.80
N LYS A 17 -11.10 -18.19 -10.02
CA LYS A 17 -10.40 -18.74 -11.18
C LYS A 17 -9.64 -17.62 -11.89
N VAL A 18 -8.32 -17.77 -12.01
CA VAL A 18 -7.50 -16.86 -12.80
C VAL A 18 -7.49 -17.36 -14.25
N ILE A 19 -7.93 -16.51 -15.19
CA ILE A 19 -7.90 -16.79 -16.62
C ILE A 19 -6.72 -16.05 -17.29
N ARG A 20 -6.08 -16.70 -18.26
CA ARG A 20 -4.96 -16.10 -19.02
C ARG A 20 -5.42 -15.28 -20.23
N SER A 21 -6.65 -15.51 -20.69
CA SER A 21 -7.24 -14.75 -21.78
C SER A 21 -7.55 -13.34 -21.30
N CYS A 22 -6.82 -12.35 -21.82
CA CYS A 22 -7.12 -10.94 -21.57
C CYS A 22 -8.34 -10.55 -22.41
N GLY A 23 -9.53 -10.54 -21.77
CA GLY A 23 -10.80 -10.19 -22.43
C GLY A 23 -11.09 -8.70 -22.47
N TYR A 24 -10.18 -7.87 -21.98
CA TYR A 24 -10.35 -6.42 -21.92
C TYR A 24 -9.03 -5.71 -22.27
N ALA A 25 -9.13 -4.55 -22.89
CA ALA A 25 -8.00 -3.64 -23.08
C ALA A 25 -8.20 -2.43 -22.17
N ALA A 26 -7.16 -2.05 -21.43
CA ALA A 26 -7.16 -0.83 -20.62
C ALA A 26 -6.31 0.24 -21.30
N ILE A 27 -6.85 1.45 -21.46
CA ILE A 27 -6.09 2.61 -21.92
C ILE A 27 -5.65 3.39 -20.69
N VAL A 28 -4.34 3.46 -20.47
CA VAL A 28 -3.75 4.28 -19.42
C VAL A 28 -3.71 5.72 -19.89
N ARG A 29 -4.38 6.62 -19.17
CA ARG A 29 -4.28 8.07 -19.36
C ARG A 29 -3.62 8.69 -18.14
N ALA A 30 -2.72 9.65 -18.36
CA ALA A 30 -1.97 10.30 -17.28
C ALA A 30 -2.89 11.02 -16.27
N ASP A 31 -4.06 11.45 -16.73
CA ASP A 31 -5.10 12.12 -15.97
C ASP A 31 -6.23 11.18 -15.52
N SER A 32 -6.11 9.87 -15.74
CA SER A 32 -7.11 8.90 -15.34
C SER A 32 -7.40 8.99 -13.84
N LEU A 33 -8.65 8.71 -13.47
CA LEU A 33 -9.04 8.63 -12.06
C LEU A 33 -8.20 7.59 -11.30
N SER A 34 -7.90 6.46 -11.94
CA SER A 34 -6.99 5.44 -11.44
C SER A 34 -5.54 5.91 -11.26
N GLY A 35 -5.09 6.94 -11.99
CA GLY A 35 -3.78 7.54 -11.80
C GLY A 35 -3.73 8.58 -10.67
N ARG A 36 -4.89 9.08 -10.23
CA ARG A 36 -5.04 10.13 -9.22
C ARG A 36 -5.51 9.54 -7.89
N HIS A 37 -4.68 8.71 -7.26
CA HIS A 37 -4.96 8.20 -5.92
C HIS A 37 -4.85 9.31 -4.87
N LYS A 38 -5.93 9.50 -4.10
CA LYS A 38 -5.94 10.41 -2.96
C LYS A 38 -5.22 9.75 -1.79
N THR A 39 -4.59 10.55 -0.95
CA THR A 39 -3.98 10.08 0.31
C THR A 39 -5.00 9.38 1.21
N LEU A 40 -6.26 9.84 1.18
CA LEU A 40 -7.36 9.19 1.88
C LEU A 40 -7.62 7.75 1.41
N ASP A 41 -7.32 7.42 0.16
CA ASP A 41 -7.53 6.07 -0.37
C ASP A 41 -6.58 5.07 0.30
N LEU A 42 -5.33 5.48 0.60
CA LEU A 42 -4.40 4.66 1.37
C LEU A 42 -4.89 4.44 2.81
N LYS A 43 -5.48 5.47 3.44
CA LYS A 43 -6.07 5.32 4.76
C LYS A 43 -7.20 4.29 4.74
N ARG A 44 -8.14 4.43 3.79
CA ARG A 44 -9.28 3.51 3.62
C ARG A 44 -8.83 2.08 3.34
N LEU A 45 -7.77 1.90 2.55
CA LEU A 45 -7.22 0.58 2.26
C LEU A 45 -6.65 -0.10 3.51
N ALA A 46 -5.91 0.63 4.35
CA ALA A 46 -5.44 0.09 5.63
C ALA A 46 -6.59 -0.15 6.62
N ASP A 47 -7.62 0.70 6.63
CA ASP A 47 -8.81 0.51 7.45
C ASP A 47 -9.59 -0.77 7.03
N ALA A 48 -9.61 -1.09 5.73
CA ALA A 48 -10.19 -2.33 5.23
C ALA A 48 -9.44 -3.58 5.74
N ASP A 49 -8.11 -3.54 5.86
CA ASP A 49 -7.35 -4.64 6.46
C ASP A 49 -7.74 -4.87 7.92
N LEU A 50 -7.94 -3.80 8.69
CA LEU A 50 -8.43 -3.91 10.08
C LEU A 50 -9.83 -4.52 10.13
N ALA A 51 -10.71 -4.14 9.20
CA ALA A 51 -12.05 -4.73 9.11
C ALA A 51 -12.03 -6.22 8.72
N LEU A 52 -11.07 -6.66 7.90
CA LEU A 52 -10.87 -8.07 7.57
C LEU A 52 -10.30 -8.87 8.76
N LEU A 53 -9.45 -8.25 9.58
CA LEU A 53 -8.89 -8.87 10.79
C LEU A 53 -9.94 -9.19 11.86
N ALA A 54 -11.10 -8.52 11.80
CA ALA A 54 -12.24 -8.78 12.69
C ALA A 54 -13.04 -10.04 12.30
N ILE A 55 -12.67 -10.75 11.23
CA ILE A 55 -13.31 -12.02 10.84
C ILE A 55 -12.73 -13.15 11.71
N ASP A 56 -13.58 -13.75 12.55
CA ASP A 56 -13.15 -14.77 13.51
C ASP A 56 -12.65 -16.05 12.85
N SER A 57 -13.28 -16.46 11.75
CA SER A 57 -12.96 -17.68 11.00
C SER A 57 -11.64 -17.62 10.22
N LEU A 58 -10.94 -16.48 10.26
CA LEU A 58 -9.72 -16.30 9.48
C LEU A 58 -8.55 -17.11 10.09
N PRO A 59 -7.81 -17.92 9.30
CA PRO A 59 -6.61 -18.59 9.79
C PRO A 59 -5.55 -17.58 10.28
N GLU A 60 -4.81 -17.93 11.34
CA GLU A 60 -3.78 -17.02 11.90
C GLU A 60 -2.68 -16.65 10.89
N GLY A 61 -2.35 -17.54 9.95
CA GLY A 61 -1.45 -17.23 8.85
C GLY A 61 -1.97 -16.07 7.98
N SER A 62 -3.26 -16.11 7.63
CA SER A 62 -3.92 -15.04 6.88
C SER A 62 -4.00 -13.74 7.70
N LYS A 63 -4.28 -13.83 9.01
CA LYS A 63 -4.25 -12.64 9.90
C LYS A 63 -2.86 -12.02 9.97
N ALA A 64 -1.80 -12.82 10.02
CA ALA A 64 -0.43 -12.32 10.03
C ALA A 64 -0.10 -11.54 8.74
N VAL A 65 -0.53 -12.04 7.58
CA VAL A 65 -0.32 -11.33 6.31
C VAL A 65 -1.15 -10.05 6.23
N LEU A 66 -2.41 -10.07 6.66
CA LEU A 66 -3.25 -8.86 6.73
C LEU A 66 -2.65 -7.80 7.67
N ARG A 67 -2.16 -8.18 8.85
CA ARG A 67 -1.46 -7.26 9.77
C ARG A 67 -0.22 -6.64 9.13
N ARG A 68 0.52 -7.43 8.33
CA ARG A 68 1.69 -6.93 7.60
C ARG A 68 1.30 -5.97 6.48
N HIS A 69 0.23 -6.29 5.75
CA HIS A 69 -0.31 -5.45 4.68
C HIS A 69 -0.84 -4.11 5.23
N GLU A 70 -1.62 -4.16 6.31
CA GLU A 70 -2.15 -2.98 7.00
C GLU A 70 -1.01 -2.01 7.35
N ARG A 71 0.02 -2.50 8.06
CA ARG A 71 1.15 -1.66 8.46
C ARG A 71 1.83 -1.03 7.27
N HIS A 72 2.07 -1.80 6.21
CA HIS A 72 2.72 -1.32 5.00
C HIS A 72 1.91 -0.24 4.29
N VAL A 73 0.59 -0.42 4.15
CA VAL A 73 -0.30 0.56 3.53
C VAL A 73 -0.43 1.80 4.43
N ARG A 74 -0.52 1.62 5.75
CA ARG A 74 -0.59 2.71 6.73
C ARG A 74 0.68 3.55 6.72
N ASP A 75 1.84 2.93 6.58
CA ASP A 75 3.13 3.61 6.47
C ASP A 75 3.21 4.45 5.20
N LYS A 76 2.73 3.94 4.06
CA LYS A 76 2.58 4.72 2.83
C LYS A 76 1.64 5.92 3.02
N TYR A 77 0.50 5.71 3.69
CA TYR A 77 -0.43 6.80 4.02
C TYR A 77 0.27 7.89 4.83
N ARG A 78 0.98 7.54 5.91
CA ARG A 78 1.69 8.49 6.77
C ARG A 78 2.70 9.33 5.99
N LEU A 79 3.49 8.68 5.13
CA LEU A 79 4.47 9.35 4.27
C LEU A 79 3.78 10.32 3.30
N ARG A 80 2.76 9.84 2.58
CA ARG A 80 2.04 10.66 1.61
C ARG A 80 1.35 11.85 2.28
N ASN A 81 0.69 11.63 3.41
CA ASN A 81 0.04 12.68 4.19
C ASN A 81 1.03 13.72 4.72
N PHE A 82 2.22 13.31 5.15
CA PHE A 82 3.30 14.23 5.49
C PHE A 82 3.72 15.11 4.30
N LEU A 83 3.86 14.52 3.11
CA LEU A 83 4.22 15.25 1.90
C LEU A 83 3.11 16.23 1.47
N ASP A 84 1.86 15.85 1.59
CA ASP A 84 0.71 16.72 1.31
C ASP A 84 0.70 17.91 2.29
N VAL A 85 0.83 17.64 3.60
CA VAL A 85 0.92 18.70 4.63
C VAL A 85 2.11 19.63 4.35
N LYS A 86 3.25 19.08 3.94
CA LYS A 86 4.43 19.88 3.55
C LYS A 86 4.14 20.77 2.35
N ALA A 87 3.45 20.25 1.33
CA ALA A 87 3.12 20.98 0.11
C ALA A 87 2.08 22.08 0.37
N GLU A 88 1.09 21.82 1.21
CA GLU A 88 -0.02 22.75 1.48
C GLU A 88 0.30 23.79 2.56
N ARG A 89 1.06 23.41 3.60
CA ARG A 89 1.25 24.21 4.83
C ARG A 89 2.73 24.49 5.16
N GLY A 90 3.64 24.02 4.33
CA GLY A 90 5.08 24.22 4.51
C GLY A 90 5.75 23.25 5.50
N LEU A 91 7.06 23.39 5.62
CA LEU A 91 7.94 22.45 6.34
C LEU A 91 7.68 22.39 7.85
N ALA A 92 7.30 23.50 8.48
CA ALA A 92 7.07 23.56 9.93
C ALA A 92 5.86 22.69 10.36
N SER A 93 4.75 22.76 9.62
CA SER A 93 3.57 21.92 9.88
C SER A 93 3.83 20.44 9.58
N ALA A 94 4.67 20.14 8.58
CA ALA A 94 5.06 18.77 8.26
C ALA A 94 5.94 18.16 9.38
N ALA A 95 6.89 18.94 9.90
CA ALA A 95 7.71 18.52 11.05
C ALA A 95 6.82 18.24 12.27
N ALA A 96 5.89 19.14 12.60
CA ALA A 96 4.94 18.92 13.69
C ALA A 96 4.12 17.63 13.51
N TYR A 97 3.64 17.34 12.29
CA TYR A 97 2.94 16.09 11.98
C TYR A 97 3.82 14.84 12.17
N ALA A 98 5.09 14.89 11.75
CA ALA A 98 6.02 13.80 11.96
C ALA A 98 6.25 13.57 13.46
N PHE A 99 6.55 14.62 14.22
CA PHE A 99 6.81 14.55 15.66
C PHE A 99 5.58 14.25 16.53
N ALA A 100 4.36 14.42 16.01
CA ALA A 100 3.13 14.12 16.74
C ALA A 100 2.97 12.65 17.14
N SER A 101 3.73 11.72 16.55
CA SER A 101 3.75 10.31 16.97
C SER A 101 5.02 9.58 16.54
N GLN A 102 5.57 8.76 17.44
CA GLN A 102 6.66 7.84 17.12
C GLN A 102 6.29 6.85 15.99
N SER A 103 5.00 6.52 15.87
CA SER A 103 4.44 5.70 14.79
C SER A 103 4.41 6.41 13.43
N ASN A 104 4.56 7.74 13.39
CA ASN A 104 4.65 8.53 12.15
C ASN A 104 6.11 8.76 11.74
N LEU A 105 6.99 9.05 12.69
CA LEU A 105 8.41 9.36 12.43
C LEU A 105 9.17 8.26 11.67
N ILE A 106 9.12 7.03 12.15
CA ILE A 106 9.96 5.94 11.60
C ILE A 106 9.59 5.63 10.14
N PRO A 107 8.31 5.47 9.77
CA PRO A 107 7.92 5.25 8.38
C PRO A 107 8.30 6.41 7.45
N ILE A 108 8.11 7.65 7.90
CA ILE A 108 8.43 8.84 7.09
C ILE A 108 9.93 8.90 6.80
N VAL A 109 10.77 8.75 7.81
CA VAL A 109 12.24 8.79 7.66
C VAL A 109 12.73 7.68 6.73
N ARG A 110 12.23 6.43 6.92
CA ARG A 110 12.59 5.30 6.04
C ARG A 110 12.15 5.53 4.60
N GLY A 111 10.94 6.03 4.38
CA GLY A 111 10.42 6.33 3.05
C GLY A 111 11.28 7.36 2.31
N VAL A 112 11.58 8.49 2.96
CA VAL A 112 12.43 9.55 2.39
C VAL A 112 13.85 9.06 2.13
N ALA A 113 14.42 8.25 3.03
CA ALA A 113 15.75 7.68 2.84
C ALA A 113 15.79 6.74 1.62
N ASN A 114 14.81 5.83 1.49
CA ASN A 114 14.72 4.92 0.35
C ASN A 114 14.56 5.69 -0.97
N ASP A 115 13.70 6.71 -1.02
CA ASP A 115 13.51 7.50 -2.25
C ASP A 115 14.80 8.25 -2.65
N LYS A 116 15.54 8.79 -1.68
CA LYS A 116 16.83 9.46 -1.93
C LYS A 116 17.91 8.48 -2.39
N LEU A 117 17.96 7.28 -1.79
CA LEU A 117 18.87 6.22 -2.20
C LEU A 117 18.54 5.73 -3.62
N ASP A 118 17.27 5.47 -3.92
CA ASP A 118 16.82 5.05 -5.26
C ASP A 118 17.11 6.12 -6.32
N ALA A 119 16.96 7.40 -5.99
CA ALA A 119 17.32 8.50 -6.89
C ALA A 119 18.84 8.57 -7.13
N LEU A 120 19.65 8.26 -6.11
CA LEU A 120 21.10 8.19 -6.21
C LEU A 120 21.54 6.98 -7.05
N PHE A 121 20.98 5.79 -6.82
CA PHE A 121 21.26 4.57 -7.59
C PHE A 121 20.88 4.70 -9.07
N ARG A 122 19.76 5.39 -9.35
CA ARG A 122 19.37 5.71 -10.74
C ARG A 122 20.34 6.67 -11.42
N ARG A 123 20.89 7.65 -10.68
CA ARG A 123 21.90 8.58 -11.20
C ARG A 123 23.26 7.92 -11.44
N THR A 124 23.63 6.91 -10.65
CA THR A 124 24.90 6.18 -10.80
C THR A 124 24.83 5.06 -11.84
N GLY A 125 23.69 4.85 -12.50
CA GLY A 125 23.52 3.81 -13.54
C GLY A 125 23.41 2.38 -13.00
N ILE A 126 23.39 2.20 -11.67
CA ILE A 126 23.23 0.92 -10.99
C ILE A 126 21.73 0.70 -10.73
N ALA A 127 20.91 0.75 -11.78
CA ALA A 127 19.51 0.37 -11.66
C ALA A 127 19.42 -1.16 -11.71
N ALA A 128 19.21 -1.79 -10.54
CA ALA A 128 18.93 -3.21 -10.48
C ALA A 128 17.71 -3.51 -11.36
N ARG A 129 17.88 -4.42 -12.33
CA ARG A 129 16.79 -4.92 -13.19
C ARG A 129 15.66 -5.37 -12.26
N GLN A 130 14.48 -4.74 -12.34
CA GLN A 130 13.33 -5.11 -11.51
C GLN A 130 12.97 -6.57 -11.82
N GLN A 131 13.45 -7.47 -10.96
CA GLN A 131 13.11 -8.87 -11.03
C GLN A 131 11.64 -8.98 -10.60
N ILE A 132 10.78 -9.42 -11.51
CA ILE A 132 9.36 -9.62 -11.21
C ILE A 132 9.31 -10.60 -10.02
N PRO A 133 8.85 -10.16 -8.84
CA PRO A 133 8.81 -11.05 -7.69
C PRO A 133 7.93 -12.26 -8.02
N PRO A 134 8.24 -13.46 -7.49
CA PRO A 134 7.33 -14.59 -7.61
C PRO A 134 5.94 -14.19 -7.12
N MET A 135 4.89 -14.78 -7.71
CA MET A 135 3.50 -14.49 -7.32
C MET A 135 3.35 -14.67 -5.80
N ARG A 136 3.05 -13.57 -5.11
CA ARG A 136 2.85 -13.53 -3.66
C ARG A 136 1.35 -13.41 -3.40
N PHE A 137 0.76 -14.46 -2.86
CA PHE A 137 -0.63 -14.44 -2.42
C PHE A 137 -0.73 -13.77 -1.05
N LEU A 138 -1.75 -12.93 -0.88
CA LEU A 138 -2.02 -12.24 0.37
C LEU A 138 -2.59 -13.21 1.43
N MET A 139 -3.35 -14.21 1.00
CA MET A 139 -3.97 -15.21 1.88
C MET A 139 -3.71 -16.59 1.32
N THR A 140 -3.49 -17.55 2.21
CA THR A 140 -3.43 -18.97 1.84
C THR A 140 -4.85 -19.48 1.62
N ALA A 141 -5.04 -20.33 0.62
CA ALA A 141 -6.31 -21.04 0.46
C ALA A 141 -6.56 -21.93 1.69
N THR A 142 -7.79 -21.95 2.18
CA THR A 142 -8.28 -22.93 3.17
C THR A 142 -8.64 -24.25 2.51
#